data_AF-A0A2G6AQ39-F1
#
_entry.id   AF-A0A2G6AQ39-F1
#
_cell.length_a   1.000
_cell.length_b   1.000
_cell.length_c   1.000
_cell.angle_alpha   90.00
_cell.angle_beta   90.00
_cell.angle_gamma   90.00
#
_symmetry.space_group_name_H-M   'P 1'
#
loop_
_entity.id
_entity.type
_entity.pdbx_description
1 polymer ?
#
loop_
_entity_poly.entity_id
_entity_poly.type
_entity_poly.pdbx_seq_one_letter_code
_entity_poly.pdbx_strand_id
1 'polypeptide(L)'
;MIIGMPVWAYSGRVYYSMLKKLSPNIKSSITRSISQSFEQYMSEIGWSAEEYNIEQFYANWREYITTKALWYDKIPDDVKVDPEFHKELAERVEEVLIRILNDPPTEEQIAQIEILQQDLDTYYDYGCKAEAVYVQNVLETASGHTNN
;
A
#
# COMPACT_ATOMS: atom_id res chain seq x y z
N MET A 1 43.52 -5.62 38.36
CA MET A 1 43.28 -6.86 37.58
C MET A 1 41.77 -6.93 37.35
N ILE A 2 41.29 -6.28 36.28
CA ILE A 2 39.86 -6.27 35.94
C ILE A 2 39.67 -7.40 34.92
N ILE A 3 38.87 -8.37 35.30
CA ILE A 3 38.64 -9.62 34.59
C ILE A 3 37.93 -9.29 33.28
N GLY A 4 38.57 -9.61 32.16
CA GLY A 4 38.04 -9.40 30.82
C GLY A 4 36.74 -10.18 30.62
N MET A 5 35.66 -9.45 30.40
CA MET A 5 34.42 -10.05 29.88
C MET A 5 34.61 -10.39 28.39
N PRO A 6 34.10 -11.54 27.93
CA PRO A 6 34.28 -11.97 26.55
C PRO A 6 33.40 -11.18 25.57
N VAL A 7 33.94 -10.92 24.38
CA VAL A 7 33.45 -10.01 23.32
C VAL A 7 32.04 -10.35 22.78
N TRP A 8 31.46 -11.49 23.12
CA TRP A 8 30.13 -11.90 22.62
C TRP A 8 28.94 -11.31 23.40
N ALA A 9 29.18 -10.55 24.47
CA ALA A 9 28.12 -9.85 25.23
C ALA A 9 27.54 -8.61 24.51
N TYR A 10 28.12 -8.19 23.38
CA TYR A 10 27.56 -7.18 22.47
C TYR A 10 26.85 -7.83 21.27
N SER A 11 26.08 -8.90 21.46
CA SER A 11 25.06 -9.26 20.46
C SER A 11 23.79 -8.46 20.73
N GLY A 12 23.91 -7.13 20.62
CA GLY A 12 22.77 -6.35 20.16
C GLY A 12 22.42 -6.96 18.80
N ARG A 13 21.34 -7.74 18.75
CA ARG A 13 20.82 -8.34 17.54
C ARG A 13 20.46 -7.17 16.63
N VAL A 14 21.42 -6.71 15.82
CA VAL A 14 21.16 -5.80 14.72
C VAL A 14 20.29 -6.60 13.78
N TYR A 15 18.98 -6.45 13.90
CA TYR A 15 18.02 -7.06 13.01
C TYR A 15 18.32 -6.48 11.62
N TYR A 16 19.04 -7.26 10.82
CA TYR A 16 19.71 -6.79 9.63
C TYR A 16 18.74 -6.87 8.45
N SER A 17 17.79 -5.94 8.43
CA SER A 17 16.66 -6.07 7.52
C SER A 17 17.09 -6.08 6.06
N MET A 18 16.74 -7.15 5.35
CA MET A 18 17.02 -7.33 3.93
C MET A 18 16.36 -6.23 3.10
N LEU A 19 15.13 -5.85 3.45
CA LEU A 19 14.40 -4.75 2.82
C LEU A 19 15.09 -3.40 3.09
N LYS A 20 15.65 -3.19 4.29
CA LYS A 20 16.44 -1.98 4.63
C LYS A 20 17.75 -1.87 3.86
N LYS A 21 18.28 -2.95 3.28
CA LYS A 21 19.50 -2.93 2.45
C LYS A 21 19.24 -2.59 0.99
N LEU A 22 17.98 -2.66 0.55
CA LEU A 22 17.59 -2.21 -0.79
C LEU A 22 17.83 -0.71 -0.96
N SER A 23 18.09 -0.30 -2.21
CA SER A 23 18.26 1.12 -2.54
C SER A 23 16.98 1.90 -2.22
N PRO A 24 17.08 3.20 -1.85
CA PRO A 24 15.90 4.04 -1.60
C PRO A 24 14.89 4.03 -2.76
N ASN A 25 15.39 3.97 -4.00
CA ASN A 25 14.58 3.91 -5.21
C ASN A 25 13.73 2.62 -5.28
N ILE A 26 14.31 1.47 -4.92
CA ILE A 26 13.58 0.20 -4.87
C ILE A 26 12.53 0.24 -3.75
N LYS A 27 12.89 0.71 -2.54
CA LYS A 27 11.93 0.84 -1.43
C LYS A 27 10.73 1.74 -1.79
N SER A 28 11.00 2.86 -2.44
CA SER A 28 9.96 3.75 -2.96
C SER A 28 9.10 3.06 -4.01
N SER A 29 9.71 2.30 -4.93
CA SER A 29 9.00 1.54 -5.96
C SER A 29 8.12 0.44 -5.36
N ILE A 30 8.60 -0.27 -4.34
CA ILE A 30 7.83 -1.27 -3.58
C ILE A 30 6.60 -0.59 -2.98
N THR A 31 6.81 0.49 -2.24
CA THR A 31 5.74 1.26 -1.58
C THR A 31 4.67 1.68 -2.60
N ARG A 32 5.10 2.27 -3.71
CA ARG A 32 4.19 2.70 -4.78
C ARG A 32 3.42 1.53 -5.39
N SER A 33 4.08 0.40 -5.62
CA SER A 33 3.42 -0.79 -6.16
C SER A 33 2.36 -1.36 -5.22
N ILE A 34 2.61 -1.33 -3.91
CA ILE A 34 1.65 -1.76 -2.89
C ILE A 34 0.44 -0.83 -2.90
N SER A 35 0.66 0.49 -2.80
CA SER A 35 -0.42 1.49 -2.80
C SER A 35 -1.27 1.37 -4.06
N GLN A 36 -0.65 1.35 -5.23
CA GLN A 36 -1.36 1.27 -6.50
C GLN A 36 -2.17 -0.03 -6.62
N SER A 37 -1.58 -1.18 -6.26
CA SER A 37 -2.28 -2.47 -6.37
C SER A 37 -3.43 -2.56 -5.38
N PHE A 38 -3.27 -1.99 -4.18
CA PHE A 38 -4.32 -1.97 -3.17
C PHE A 38 -5.47 -1.06 -3.58
N GLU A 39 -5.18 0.18 -4.01
CA GLU A 39 -6.20 1.12 -4.50
C GLU A 39 -6.95 0.55 -5.70
N GLN A 40 -6.25 -0.12 -6.62
CA GLN A 40 -6.88 -0.80 -7.75
C GLN A 40 -7.79 -1.92 -7.28
N TYR A 41 -7.31 -2.81 -6.41
CA TYR A 41 -8.11 -3.92 -5.87
C TYR A 41 -9.35 -3.42 -5.13
N MET A 42 -9.20 -2.43 -4.25
CA MET A 42 -10.32 -1.82 -3.53
C MET A 42 -11.32 -1.17 -4.51
N SER A 43 -10.84 -0.52 -5.56
CA SER A 43 -11.73 0.06 -6.58
C SER A 43 -12.48 -1.01 -7.38
N GLU A 44 -11.85 -2.16 -7.67
CA GLU A 44 -12.50 -3.30 -8.36
C GLU A 44 -13.64 -3.91 -7.54
N ILE A 45 -13.51 -3.94 -6.21
CA ILE A 45 -14.57 -4.38 -5.28
C ILE A 45 -15.46 -3.22 -4.79
N GLY A 46 -15.37 -2.05 -5.43
CA GLY A 46 -16.19 -0.88 -5.10
C GLY A 46 -16.00 -0.34 -3.68
N TRP A 47 -14.80 -0.51 -3.11
CA TRP A 47 -14.45 -0.18 -1.73
C TRP A 47 -15.32 -0.88 -0.66
N SER A 48 -15.89 -2.05 -0.99
CA SER A 48 -16.67 -2.85 -0.05
C SER A 48 -15.79 -3.57 0.97
N ALA A 49 -15.93 -3.20 2.25
CA ALA A 49 -15.25 -3.90 3.35
C ALA A 49 -15.71 -5.36 3.52
N GLU A 50 -16.92 -5.70 3.08
CA GLU A 50 -17.44 -7.07 3.11
C GLU A 50 -16.81 -7.97 2.05
N GLU A 51 -16.45 -7.38 0.90
CA GLU A 51 -15.77 -8.08 -0.19
C GLU A 51 -14.25 -8.12 -0.01
N TYR A 52 -13.70 -7.29 0.89
CA TYR A 52 -12.28 -7.22 1.13
C TYR A 52 -11.71 -8.54 1.67
N ASN A 53 -10.90 -9.20 0.84
CA ASN A 53 -10.13 -10.37 1.22
C ASN A 53 -8.61 -10.11 1.10
N ILE A 54 -7.90 -10.22 2.22
CA ILE A 54 -6.44 -10.00 2.27
C ILE A 54 -5.64 -11.05 1.48
N GLU A 55 -6.09 -12.31 1.43
CA GLU A 55 -5.41 -13.38 0.69
C GLU A 55 -5.51 -13.14 -0.82
N GLN A 56 -6.68 -12.70 -1.30
CA GLN A 56 -6.87 -12.31 -2.69
C GLN A 56 -6.02 -11.10 -3.06
N PHE A 57 -5.98 -10.07 -2.20
CA PHE A 57 -5.08 -8.93 -2.40
C PHE A 57 -3.62 -9.38 -2.52
N TYR A 58 -3.13 -10.24 -1.63
CA TYR A 58 -1.76 -10.75 -1.71
C TYR A 58 -1.50 -11.58 -2.97
N ALA A 59 -2.48 -12.37 -3.43
CA ALA A 59 -2.38 -13.11 -4.68
C ALA A 59 -2.27 -12.17 -5.89
N ASN A 60 -3.17 -11.18 -5.98
CA ASN A 60 -3.19 -10.19 -7.06
C ASN A 60 -1.92 -9.33 -7.05
N TRP A 61 -1.48 -8.90 -5.87
CA TRP A 61 -0.25 -8.13 -5.74
C TRP A 61 0.98 -8.96 -6.11
N ARG A 62 1.03 -10.25 -5.71
CA ARG A 62 2.10 -11.17 -6.12
C ARG A 62 2.15 -11.32 -7.64
N GLU A 63 1.00 -11.51 -8.29
CA GLU A 63 0.92 -11.58 -9.75
C GLU A 63 1.36 -10.27 -10.40
N TYR A 64 0.96 -9.12 -9.85
CA TYR A 64 1.38 -7.82 -10.34
C TYR A 64 2.91 -7.65 -10.25
N ILE A 65 3.53 -7.98 -9.12
CA ILE A 65 4.98 -7.76 -8.95
C ILE A 65 5.81 -8.71 -9.81
N THR A 66 5.33 -9.93 -10.09
CA THR A 66 6.05 -10.89 -10.94
C THR A 66 5.88 -10.61 -12.43
N THR A 67 4.80 -9.94 -12.85
CA THR A 67 4.51 -9.71 -14.28
C THR A 67 4.79 -8.28 -14.75
N LYS A 68 4.64 -7.28 -13.87
CA LYS A 68 4.66 -5.85 -14.24
C LYS A 68 5.70 -5.02 -13.51
N ALA A 69 6.13 -5.43 -12.31
CA ALA A 69 6.98 -4.57 -11.49
C ALA A 69 8.48 -4.67 -11.83
N LEU A 70 8.99 -3.62 -12.49
CA LEU A 70 10.40 -3.47 -12.87
C LEU A 70 11.41 -3.54 -11.70
N TRP A 71 10.94 -3.38 -10.45
CA TRP A 71 11.81 -3.50 -9.27
C TRP A 71 12.01 -4.93 -8.82
N TYR A 72 11.05 -5.83 -9.10
CA TYR A 72 11.09 -7.21 -8.64
C TYR A 72 12.24 -7.98 -9.31
N ASP A 73 12.47 -7.73 -10.61
CA ASP A 73 13.59 -8.30 -11.36
C ASP A 73 14.97 -7.82 -10.88
N LYS A 74 15.02 -6.67 -10.19
CA LYS A 74 16.27 -6.13 -9.64
C LYS A 74 16.66 -6.75 -8.31
N ILE A 75 15.79 -7.60 -7.76
CA ILE A 75 16.08 -8.34 -6.53
C ILE A 75 16.76 -9.66 -6.89
N PRO A 76 17.89 -10.00 -6.24
CA PRO A 76 18.53 -11.30 -6.39
C PRO A 76 17.60 -12.47 -6.02
N ASP A 77 17.69 -13.59 -6.74
CA ASP A 77 16.77 -14.73 -6.54
C ASP A 77 16.93 -15.39 -5.16
N ASP A 78 18.12 -15.35 -4.57
CA ASP A 78 18.38 -15.79 -3.19
C ASP A 78 17.62 -14.96 -2.16
N VAL A 79 17.45 -13.66 -2.40
CA VAL A 79 16.63 -12.77 -1.55
C VAL A 79 15.14 -13.02 -1.79
N LYS A 80 14.73 -13.34 -3.03
CA LYS A 80 13.31 -13.61 -3.35
C LYS A 80 12.77 -14.87 -2.71
N VAL A 81 13.61 -15.84 -2.37
CA VAL A 81 13.20 -17.08 -1.69
C VAL A 81 13.43 -17.03 -0.18
N ASP A 82 14.01 -15.93 0.31
CA ASP A 82 14.37 -15.76 1.70
C ASP A 82 13.11 -15.51 2.57
N PRO A 83 12.85 -16.35 3.58
CA PRO A 83 11.69 -16.19 4.46
C PRO A 83 11.68 -14.89 5.27
N GLU A 84 12.85 -14.37 5.65
CA GLU A 84 12.97 -13.11 6.39
C GLU A 84 12.60 -11.92 5.49
N PHE A 85 13.05 -11.93 4.23
CA PHE A 85 12.63 -10.94 3.24
C PHE A 85 11.11 -10.95 3.01
N HIS A 86 10.50 -12.13 2.87
CA HIS A 86 9.04 -12.23 2.74
C HIS A 86 8.29 -11.69 3.96
N LYS A 87 8.79 -11.94 5.17
CA LYS A 87 8.20 -11.41 6.39
C LYS A 87 8.27 -9.89 6.43
N GLU A 88 9.44 -9.32 6.14
CA GLU A 88 9.63 -7.86 6.10
C GLU A 88 8.79 -7.20 5.02
N LEU A 89 8.61 -7.89 3.88
CA LEU A 89 7.76 -7.43 2.81
C LEU A 89 6.29 -7.40 3.24
N ALA A 90 5.82 -8.42 3.97
CA ALA A 90 4.47 -8.46 4.54
C ALA A 90 4.26 -7.34 5.58
N GLU A 91 5.23 -7.13 6.48
CA GLU A 91 5.21 -6.01 7.43
C GLU A 91 5.12 -4.67 6.69
N ARG A 92 5.91 -4.51 5.61
CA ARG A 92 5.89 -3.30 4.78
C ARG A 92 4.54 -3.09 4.09
N VAL A 93 3.91 -4.17 3.62
CA VAL A 93 2.56 -4.11 3.03
C VAL A 93 1.58 -3.60 4.08
N GLU A 94 1.53 -4.23 5.25
CA GLU A 94 0.64 -3.84 6.34
C GLU A 94 0.81 -2.37 6.72
N GLU A 95 2.04 -1.88 6.89
CA GLU A 95 2.32 -0.48 7.16
C GLU A 95 1.74 0.47 6.11
N VAL A 96 1.86 0.11 4.82
CA VAL A 96 1.33 0.91 3.71
C VAL A 96 -0.19 0.89 3.70
N LEU A 97 -0.81 -0.27 3.92
CA LEU A 97 -2.27 -0.39 3.98
C LEU A 97 -2.85 0.44 5.13
N ILE A 98 -2.27 0.29 6.33
CA ILE A 98 -2.66 1.08 7.51
C ILE A 98 -2.55 2.57 7.21
N ARG A 99 -1.47 2.99 6.54
CA ARG A 99 -1.29 4.40 6.17
C ARG A 99 -2.39 4.88 5.22
N ILE A 100 -2.74 4.10 4.19
CA ILE A 100 -3.78 4.48 3.22
C ILE A 100 -5.14 4.60 3.91
N LEU A 101 -5.51 3.61 4.74
CA LEU A 101 -6.79 3.56 5.43
C LEU A 101 -6.94 4.64 6.52
N ASN A 102 -5.83 5.13 7.08
CA ASN A 102 -5.85 6.19 8.09
C ASN A 102 -5.53 7.58 7.54
N ASP A 103 -5.24 7.72 6.24
CA ASP A 103 -5.02 9.04 5.64
C ASP A 103 -6.38 9.71 5.42
N PRO A 104 -6.72 10.78 6.15
CA PRO A 104 -8.01 11.42 6.01
C PRO A 104 -8.11 12.17 4.67
N PRO A 105 -9.31 12.24 4.06
CA PRO A 105 -9.54 13.10 2.91
C PRO A 105 -9.32 14.57 3.28
N THR A 106 -8.92 15.39 2.30
CA THR A 106 -8.74 16.83 2.52
C THR A 106 -10.08 17.55 2.52
N GLU A 107 -10.17 18.68 3.22
CA GLU A 107 -11.41 19.49 3.25
C GLU A 107 -11.87 19.92 1.85
N GLU A 108 -10.93 20.24 0.97
CA GLU A 108 -11.22 20.57 -0.44
C GLU A 108 -11.85 19.39 -1.18
N GLN A 109 -11.35 18.16 -0.94
CA GLN A 109 -11.88 16.95 -1.57
C GLN A 109 -13.28 16.62 -1.04
N ILE A 110 -13.49 16.72 0.27
CA ILE A 110 -14.81 16.55 0.91
C ILE A 110 -15.80 17.53 0.27
N ALA A 111 -15.46 18.81 0.20
CA ALA A 111 -16.34 19.83 -0.37
C ALA A 111 -16.70 19.54 -1.84
N GLN A 112 -15.75 19.06 -2.65
CA GLN A 112 -16.01 18.69 -4.05
C GLN A 112 -16.97 17.50 -4.15
N ILE A 113 -16.77 16.47 -3.33
CA ILE A 113 -17.64 15.30 -3.29
C ILE A 113 -19.05 15.71 -2.87
N GLU A 114 -19.21 16.51 -1.81
CA GLU A 114 -20.53 16.96 -1.35
C GLU A 114 -21.30 17.75 -2.41
N ILE A 115 -20.63 18.61 -3.17
CA ILE A 115 -21.25 19.34 -4.29
C ILE A 115 -21.73 18.36 -5.37
N LEU A 116 -20.88 17.43 -5.78
CA LEU A 116 -21.24 16.43 -6.79
C LEU A 116 -22.37 15.50 -6.32
N GLN A 117 -22.37 15.13 -5.04
CA GLN A 117 -23.41 14.30 -4.44
C GLN A 117 -24.75 15.01 -4.40
N GLN A 118 -24.75 16.30 -4.03
CA GLN A 118 -25.95 17.12 -4.05
C GLN A 118 -26.52 17.29 -5.48
N ASP A 119 -25.66 17.51 -6.46
CA ASP A 119 -26.07 17.69 -7.86
C ASP A 119 -26.67 16.41 -8.47
N LEU A 120 -26.17 15.24 -8.03
CA LEU A 120 -26.58 13.93 -8.52
C LEU A 120 -27.64 13.23 -7.65
N ASP A 121 -28.04 13.83 -6.53
CA ASP A 121 -28.93 13.23 -5.52
C ASP A 121 -28.41 11.87 -5.02
N THR A 122 -27.11 11.81 -4.67
CA THR A 122 -26.41 10.61 -4.18
C THR A 122 -25.83 10.80 -2.78
N TYR A 123 -25.54 9.71 -2.08
CA TYR A 123 -25.06 9.71 -0.69
C TYR A 123 -24.07 8.56 -0.45
N TYR A 124 -22.85 8.71 -0.96
CA TYR A 124 -21.75 7.81 -0.67
C TYR A 124 -21.06 8.22 0.63
N ASP A 125 -20.75 7.23 1.44
CA ASP A 125 -19.88 7.37 2.59
C ASP A 125 -18.43 7.08 2.18
N TYR A 126 -17.47 7.75 2.84
CA TYR A 126 -16.04 7.50 2.65
C TYR A 126 -15.27 7.81 3.94
N GLY A 127 -14.35 6.93 4.31
CA GLY A 127 -13.59 7.01 5.57
C GLY A 127 -12.13 7.42 5.40
N CYS A 128 -11.57 7.26 4.20
CA CYS A 128 -10.17 7.60 3.91
C CYS A 128 -10.03 8.36 2.59
N LYS A 129 -8.87 8.99 2.42
CA LYS A 129 -8.54 9.77 1.22
C LYS A 129 -8.63 8.93 -0.06
N ALA A 130 -8.14 7.70 -0.04
CA ALA A 130 -8.13 6.85 -1.22
C ALA A 130 -9.56 6.45 -1.64
N GLU A 131 -10.43 6.18 -0.68
CA GLU A 131 -11.86 5.95 -0.91
C GLU A 131 -12.57 7.21 -1.42
N ALA A 132 -12.26 8.38 -0.85
CA ALA A 132 -12.78 9.66 -1.33
C ALA A 132 -12.39 9.94 -2.79
N VAL A 133 -11.15 9.62 -3.19
CA VAL A 133 -10.72 9.71 -4.61
C VAL A 133 -11.57 8.79 -5.49
N TYR A 134 -11.84 7.57 -5.04
CA TYR A 134 -12.70 6.64 -5.79
C TYR A 134 -14.13 7.18 -5.94
N VAL A 135 -14.75 7.62 -4.84
CA VAL A 135 -16.10 8.18 -4.84
C VAL A 135 -16.18 9.40 -5.75
N GLN A 136 -15.21 10.32 -5.65
CA GLN A 136 -15.12 11.48 -6.53
C GLN A 136 -15.07 11.08 -8.00
N ASN A 137 -14.21 10.12 -8.38
CA ASN A 137 -14.12 9.65 -9.77
C ASN A 137 -15.42 9.03 -10.28
N VAL A 138 -16.13 8.27 -9.42
CA VAL A 138 -17.44 7.68 -9.75
C VAL A 138 -18.47 8.78 -10.02
N LEU A 139 -18.53 9.79 -9.14
CA LEU A 139 -19.45 10.93 -9.27
C LEU A 139 -19.12 11.80 -10.49
N GLU A 140 -17.85 12.08 -10.76
CA GLU A 140 -17.42 12.84 -11.95
C GLU A 140 -17.76 12.10 -13.25
N THR A 141 -17.61 10.77 -13.26
CA THR A 141 -18.01 9.94 -14.40
C THR A 141 -19.53 9.96 -14.59
N ALA A 142 -20.29 9.94 -13.49
CA ALA A 142 -21.75 9.99 -13.51
C ALA A 142 -22.30 11.37 -13.95
N SER A 143 -21.64 12.47 -13.56
CA SER A 143 -22.02 13.84 -13.94
C SER A 143 -21.64 14.22 -15.37
N GLY A 144 -21.00 13.31 -16.12
CA GLY A 144 -20.54 13.55 -17.48
C GLY A 144 -19.36 14.54 -17.57
N HIS A 145 -18.75 14.91 -16.44
CA HIS A 145 -17.51 15.69 -16.40
C HIS A 145 -16.33 14.76 -16.66
N THR A 146 -16.17 14.31 -17.91
CA THR A 146 -14.93 13.66 -18.33
C THR A 146 -13.86 14.75 -18.47
N ASN A 147 -13.04 14.94 -17.44
CA ASN A 147 -11.80 15.71 -17.55
C ASN A 147 -10.87 14.96 -18.52
N ASN A 148 -10.91 15.35 -19.79
CA ASN A 148 -10.02 14.90 -20.86
C ASN A 148 -8.70 15.68 -20.83
#